data_AF-A0A385TH16-F1
#
_entry.id   AF-A0A385TH16-F1
#
_cell.length_a   1.000
_cell.length_b   1.000
_cell.length_c   1.000
_cell.angle_alpha   90.00
_cell.angle_beta   90.00
_cell.angle_gamma   90.00
#
_symmetry.space_group_name_H-M   'P 1'
#
loop_
_entity.id
_entity.type
_entity.pdbx_description
1 polymer ?
#
loop_
_entity_poly.entity_id
_entity_poly.type
_entity_poly.pdbx_seq_one_letter_code
_entity_poly.pdbx_strand_id
1 'polypeptide(L)'
;MDLYLYHYYDAATGPFQNLSALSIEKAMQVQRRLKQNKNWFASQRADDYMIIRRDLEARTRALFTAKGGKPTKDYPHYMTLGPCEWIKKWYPNGKEVRILLDEMDPETMSFTYGDLFPTMRHQDDKPYRGKVYVKNEILQLVDEFGWPQDWNKDGRHGPERYIEVQVCDDRALGPFIKSQIG
;
A
#
# COMPACT_ATOMS: atom_id res chain seq x y z
N MET A 1 22.44 5.94 -2.04
CA MET A 1 21.93 4.57 -2.25
C MET A 1 20.57 4.72 -2.87
N ASP A 2 20.33 4.06 -3.99
CA ASP A 2 19.10 4.24 -4.75
C ASP A 2 17.97 3.44 -4.08
N LEU A 3 16.91 4.13 -3.68
CA LEU A 3 15.72 3.51 -3.11
C LEU A 3 14.65 3.33 -4.18
N TYR A 4 13.91 2.22 -4.11
CA TYR A 4 12.89 1.87 -5.09
C TYR A 4 11.55 1.59 -4.42
N LEU A 5 10.47 1.94 -5.12
CA LEU A 5 9.11 1.54 -4.80
C LEU A 5 8.75 0.26 -5.55
N TYR A 6 8.05 -0.65 -4.88
CA TYR A 6 7.62 -1.93 -5.43
C TYR A 6 6.10 -2.07 -5.38
N HIS A 7 5.48 -2.30 -6.53
CA HIS A 7 4.07 -2.68 -6.61
C HIS A 7 3.96 -4.15 -6.99
N TYR A 8 3.24 -4.93 -6.20
CA TYR A 8 3.05 -6.37 -6.43
C TYR A 8 1.67 -6.65 -7.02
N TYR A 9 1.62 -7.57 -7.99
CA TYR A 9 0.38 -7.92 -8.67
C TYR A 9 0.43 -9.36 -9.21
N ASP A 10 -0.73 -9.94 -9.52
CA ASP A 10 -0.79 -11.20 -10.26
C ASP A 10 -0.68 -10.94 -11.77
N ALA A 11 0.15 -11.73 -12.46
CA ALA A 11 0.35 -11.62 -13.90
C ALA A 11 -0.97 -11.65 -14.71
N ALA A 12 -2.01 -12.36 -14.23
CA ALA A 12 -3.30 -12.46 -14.90
C ALA A 12 -4.11 -11.15 -14.86
N THR A 13 -3.93 -10.32 -13.82
CA THR A 13 -4.69 -9.06 -13.66
C THR A 13 -3.91 -7.82 -14.12
N GLY A 14 -2.59 -7.89 -14.14
CA GLY A 14 -1.74 -6.73 -14.40
C GLY A 14 -1.62 -5.78 -13.20
N PRO A 15 -0.73 -4.78 -13.30
CA PRO A 15 -0.43 -3.87 -12.20
C PRO A 15 -1.53 -2.81 -11.99
N PHE A 16 -1.52 -2.19 -10.80
CA PHE A 16 -2.32 -1.03 -10.40
C PHE A 16 -3.85 -1.19 -10.54
N GLN A 17 -4.34 -2.44 -10.46
CA GLN A 17 -5.78 -2.72 -10.32
C GLN A 17 -6.23 -2.43 -8.88
N ASN A 18 -7.06 -1.41 -8.70
CA ASN A 18 -7.44 -0.92 -7.37
C ASN A 18 -8.94 -1.04 -7.10
N LEU A 19 -9.30 -1.75 -6.04
CA LEU A 19 -10.70 -1.88 -5.60
C LEU A 19 -11.33 -0.54 -5.20
N SER A 20 -10.52 0.39 -4.69
CA SER A 20 -11.00 1.73 -4.28
C SER A 20 -11.37 2.61 -5.46
N ALA A 21 -10.89 2.29 -6.68
CA ALA A 21 -11.29 2.97 -7.91
C ALA A 21 -12.70 2.58 -8.41
N LEU A 22 -13.24 1.46 -7.91
CA LEU A 22 -14.55 0.95 -8.30
C LEU A 22 -15.66 1.54 -7.42
N SER A 23 -16.91 1.53 -7.91
CA SER A 23 -18.06 1.77 -7.03
C SER A 23 -18.12 0.71 -5.92
N ILE A 24 -18.76 1.02 -4.78
CA ILE A 24 -18.83 0.08 -3.65
C ILE A 24 -19.46 -1.25 -4.06
N GLU A 25 -20.50 -1.21 -4.89
CA GLU A 25 -21.17 -2.41 -5.42
C GLU A 25 -20.23 -3.26 -6.28
N LYS A 26 -19.51 -2.63 -7.21
CA LYS A 26 -18.54 -3.31 -8.08
C LYS A 26 -17.37 -3.86 -7.25
N ALA A 27 -16.86 -3.10 -6.29
CA ALA A 27 -15.80 -3.54 -5.39
C ALA A 27 -16.24 -4.76 -4.56
N MET A 28 -17.46 -4.76 -4.03
CA MET A 28 -18.03 -5.90 -3.30
C MET A 28 -18.25 -7.12 -4.21
N GLN A 29 -18.64 -6.92 -5.47
CA GLN A 29 -18.74 -8.01 -6.45
C GLN A 29 -17.36 -8.62 -6.74
N VAL A 30 -16.33 -7.80 -6.99
CA VAL A 30 -14.96 -8.26 -7.19
C VAL A 30 -14.46 -8.98 -5.93
N GLN A 31 -14.68 -8.43 -4.73
CA GLN A 31 -14.31 -9.06 -3.47
C GLN A 31 -14.98 -10.43 -3.32
N ARG A 32 -16.28 -10.56 -3.63
CA ARG A 32 -16.99 -11.85 -3.59
C ARG A 32 -16.40 -12.87 -4.56
N ARG A 33 -16.01 -12.46 -5.77
CA ARG A 33 -15.31 -13.35 -6.73
C ARG A 33 -13.93 -13.77 -6.22
N LEU A 34 -13.17 -12.86 -5.60
CA LEU A 34 -11.87 -13.17 -4.98
C LEU A 34 -12.01 -14.15 -3.80
N LYS A 35 -13.10 -14.08 -3.01
CA LYS A 35 -13.42 -15.04 -1.94
C LYS A 35 -13.64 -16.46 -2.43
N GLN A 36 -14.15 -16.63 -3.66
CA GLN A 36 -14.37 -17.96 -4.24
C GLN A 36 -13.07 -18.68 -4.62
N ASN A 37 -11.97 -17.94 -4.77
CA ASN A 37 -10.63 -18.49 -4.97
C ASN A 37 -9.90 -18.66 -3.63
N LYS A 38 -10.07 -19.82 -3.00
CA LYS A 38 -9.45 -20.17 -1.70
C LYS A 38 -7.91 -20.07 -1.67
N ASN A 39 -7.26 -20.05 -2.83
CA ASN A 39 -5.81 -19.95 -2.96
C ASN A 39 -5.28 -18.50 -2.86
N TRP A 40 -6.15 -17.48 -2.82
CA TRP A 40 -5.75 -16.08 -2.71
C TRP A 40 -5.90 -15.57 -1.28
N PHE A 41 -4.91 -14.85 -0.75
CA PHE A 41 -4.95 -14.26 0.59
C PHE A 41 -6.14 -13.30 0.77
N ALA A 42 -6.58 -12.63 -0.31
CA ALA A 42 -7.74 -11.74 -0.32
C ALA A 42 -9.07 -12.43 0.02
N SER A 43 -9.14 -13.77 -0.02
CA SER A 43 -10.36 -14.53 0.26
C SER A 43 -10.80 -14.51 1.74
N GLN A 44 -9.92 -14.07 2.65
CA GLN A 44 -10.19 -14.04 4.10
C GLN A 44 -10.82 -12.72 4.60
N ARG A 45 -11.10 -11.75 3.73
CA ARG A 45 -11.56 -10.40 4.11
C ARG A 45 -13.03 -10.36 4.54
N ALA A 46 -13.35 -9.65 5.62
CA ALA A 46 -14.73 -9.45 6.09
C ALA A 46 -15.58 -8.58 5.11
N ASP A 47 -16.91 -8.63 5.24
CA ASP A 47 -17.83 -7.93 4.32
C ASP A 47 -17.77 -6.40 4.46
N ASP A 48 -17.31 -5.90 5.60
CA ASP A 48 -17.06 -4.49 5.89
C ASP A 48 -15.69 -3.99 5.38
N TYR A 49 -14.87 -4.87 4.81
CA TYR A 49 -13.49 -4.56 4.41
C TYR A 49 -13.39 -3.31 3.52
N MET A 50 -14.29 -3.16 2.53
CA MET A 50 -14.26 -2.00 1.63
C MET A 50 -14.68 -0.70 2.31
N ILE A 51 -15.55 -0.77 3.32
CA ILE A 51 -15.96 0.40 4.12
C ILE A 51 -14.77 0.84 4.97
N ILE A 52 -14.16 -0.10 5.70
CA ILE A 52 -12.97 0.15 6.53
C ILE A 52 -11.83 0.68 5.68
N ARG A 53 -11.57 0.07 4.51
CA ARG A 53 -10.51 0.52 3.60
C ARG A 53 -10.66 1.99 3.23
N ARG A 54 -11.85 2.41 2.82
CA ARG A 54 -12.12 3.78 2.39
C ARG A 54 -12.00 4.77 3.55
N ASP A 55 -12.45 4.38 4.74
CA ASP A 55 -12.27 5.20 5.95
C ASP A 55 -10.79 5.41 6.27
N LEU A 56 -9.99 4.34 6.25
CA LEU A 56 -8.55 4.42 6.46
C LEU A 56 -7.84 5.25 5.38
N GLU A 57 -8.23 5.08 4.11
CA GLU A 57 -7.70 5.88 2.99
C GLU A 57 -8.01 7.37 3.18
N ALA A 58 -9.24 7.72 3.53
CA ALA A 58 -9.64 9.10 3.79
C ALA A 58 -8.90 9.71 4.98
N ARG A 59 -8.77 8.97 6.09
CA ARG A 59 -8.02 9.39 7.28
C ARG A 59 -6.54 9.59 6.96
N THR A 60 -5.93 8.66 6.23
CA THR A 60 -4.52 8.73 5.82
C THR A 60 -4.27 9.94 4.94
N ARG A 61 -5.16 10.16 3.97
CA ARG A 61 -5.12 11.34 3.12
C ARG A 61 -5.21 12.63 3.93
N ALA A 62 -6.12 12.72 4.89
CA ALA A 62 -6.26 13.90 5.75
C ALA A 62 -4.98 14.16 6.58
N LEU A 63 -4.40 13.12 7.18
CA LEU A 63 -3.13 13.22 7.91
C LEU A 63 -1.96 13.65 7.01
N PHE A 64 -1.91 13.13 5.79
CA PHE A 64 -0.91 13.50 4.81
C PHE A 64 -1.04 14.96 4.35
N THR A 65 -2.26 15.39 4.02
CA THR A 65 -2.55 16.79 3.66
C THR A 65 -2.20 17.75 4.80
N ALA A 66 -2.47 17.38 6.05
CA ALA A 66 -2.08 18.18 7.22
C ALA A 66 -0.56 18.36 7.36
N LYS A 67 0.24 17.48 6.74
CA LYS A 67 1.70 17.56 6.67
C LYS A 67 2.22 18.25 5.40
N GLY A 68 1.34 18.90 4.63
CA GLY A 68 1.69 19.60 3.39
C GLY A 68 1.62 18.75 2.13
N GLY A 69 1.15 17.50 2.23
CA GLY A 69 0.89 16.65 1.07
C GLY A 69 -0.19 17.23 0.16
N LYS A 70 -0.05 16.97 -1.15
CA LYS A 70 -0.94 17.40 -2.23
C LYS A 70 -1.44 16.18 -3.03
N PRO A 71 -2.21 15.27 -2.41
CA PRO A 71 -2.74 14.10 -3.11
C PRO A 71 -3.69 14.52 -4.24
N THR A 72 -3.44 14.03 -5.47
CA THR A 72 -4.26 14.34 -6.65
C THR A 72 -5.44 13.37 -6.82
N LYS A 73 -5.39 12.21 -6.16
CA LYS A 73 -6.46 11.21 -6.11
C LYS A 73 -7.07 11.05 -4.73
N ASP A 74 -8.32 10.57 -4.70
CA ASP A 74 -9.03 10.23 -3.47
C ASP A 74 -8.65 8.85 -2.91
N TYR A 75 -7.97 8.02 -3.70
CA TYR A 75 -7.47 6.71 -3.30
C TYR A 75 -6.00 6.55 -3.70
N PRO A 76 -5.19 5.83 -2.91
CA PRO A 76 -3.80 5.59 -3.23
C PRO A 76 -3.61 4.30 -4.03
N HIS A 77 -2.56 4.28 -4.85
CA HIS A 77 -1.91 3.06 -5.27
C HIS A 77 -0.92 2.62 -4.20
N TYR A 78 -1.03 1.37 -3.79
CA TYR A 78 -0.20 0.81 -2.73
C TYR A 78 1.08 0.22 -3.31
N MET A 79 2.20 0.62 -2.72
CA MET A 79 3.54 0.13 -3.03
C MET A 79 4.30 -0.13 -1.71
N THR A 80 5.45 -0.77 -1.77
CA THR A 80 6.39 -0.85 -0.64
C THR A 80 7.65 -0.05 -0.94
N LEU A 81 8.22 0.58 0.09
CA LEU A 81 9.56 1.15 0.01
C LEU A 81 10.57 0.02 0.25
N GLY A 82 11.29 -0.37 -0.79
CA GLY A 82 12.13 -1.58 -0.80
C GLY A 82 11.32 -2.87 -1.05
N PRO A 83 12.01 -3.98 -1.37
CA PRO A 83 11.36 -5.23 -1.76
C PRO A 83 10.73 -5.97 -0.57
N CYS A 84 9.59 -6.62 -0.79
CA CYS A 84 8.90 -7.49 0.15
C CYS A 84 8.44 -8.80 -0.52
N GLU A 85 9.27 -9.84 -0.44
CA GLU A 85 8.98 -11.17 -1.00
C GLU A 85 7.71 -11.82 -0.42
N TRP A 86 7.33 -11.42 0.80
CA TRP A 86 6.12 -11.94 1.43
C TRP A 86 4.85 -11.52 0.68
N ILE A 87 4.74 -10.26 0.25
CA ILE A 87 3.59 -9.77 -0.52
C ILE A 87 3.55 -10.43 -1.90
N LYS A 88 4.71 -10.58 -2.54
CA LYS A 88 4.81 -11.23 -3.87
C LYS A 88 4.22 -12.64 -3.87
N LYS A 89 4.37 -13.38 -2.77
CA LYS A 89 3.83 -14.74 -2.57
C LYS A 89 2.32 -14.78 -2.35
N TRP A 90 1.64 -13.64 -2.19
CA TRP A 90 0.17 -13.60 -2.09
C TRP A 90 -0.53 -13.91 -3.42
N TYR A 91 0.21 -13.81 -4.53
CA TYR A 91 -0.28 -14.02 -5.88
C TYR A 91 0.25 -15.34 -6.44
N PRO A 92 -0.58 -16.20 -7.04
CA PRO A 92 -0.13 -17.42 -7.69
C PRO A 92 0.97 -17.20 -8.72
N ASN A 93 0.90 -16.12 -9.50
CA ASN A 93 1.96 -15.69 -10.42
C ASN A 93 2.37 -14.24 -10.13
N GLY A 94 2.98 -14.04 -8.96
CA GLY A 94 3.43 -12.74 -8.48
C GLY A 94 4.47 -12.08 -9.39
N LYS A 95 4.14 -10.88 -9.85
CA LYS A 95 5.03 -9.95 -10.57
C LYS A 95 5.18 -8.67 -9.78
N GLU A 96 6.17 -7.86 -10.18
CA GLU A 96 6.44 -6.58 -9.54
C GLU A 96 6.74 -5.49 -10.58
N VAL A 97 6.29 -4.29 -10.29
CA VAL A 97 6.77 -3.04 -10.93
C VAL A 97 7.74 -2.39 -9.96
N ARG A 98 8.83 -1.85 -10.50
CA ARG A 98 9.85 -1.11 -9.75
C ARG A 98 9.96 0.30 -10.31
N ILE A 99 9.93 1.29 -9.43
CA ILE A 99 10.07 2.71 -9.78
C ILE A 99 11.12 3.31 -8.85
N LEU A 100 12.03 4.13 -9.38
CA LEU A 100 13.00 4.80 -8.53
C LEU A 100 12.28 5.82 -7.65
N LEU A 101 12.58 5.87 -6.35
CA LEU A 101 11.91 6.77 -5.41
C LEU A 101 12.07 8.25 -5.80
N ASP A 102 13.17 8.59 -6.47
CA ASP A 102 13.46 9.95 -6.92
C ASP A 102 12.73 10.34 -8.22
N GLU A 103 12.10 9.39 -8.91
CA GLU A 103 11.18 9.68 -10.03
C GLU A 103 9.77 10.07 -9.54
N MET A 104 9.50 9.90 -8.25
CA MET A 104 8.20 10.16 -7.63
C MET A 104 8.14 11.57 -7.05
N ASP A 105 6.99 12.22 -7.20
CA ASP A 105 6.70 13.50 -6.55
C ASP A 105 6.39 13.28 -5.06
N PRO A 106 7.26 13.73 -4.12
CA PRO A 106 7.08 13.51 -2.69
C PRO A 106 5.84 14.17 -2.10
N GLU A 107 5.29 15.20 -2.76
CA GLU A 107 4.05 15.82 -2.32
C GLU A 107 2.83 14.94 -2.62
N THR A 108 2.97 13.88 -3.42
CA THR A 108 1.86 12.98 -3.80
C THR A 108 1.93 11.61 -3.14
N MET A 109 2.94 11.35 -2.31
CA MET A 109 3.13 10.06 -1.64
C MET A 109 3.24 10.20 -0.13
N SER A 110 2.51 9.34 0.57
CA SER A 110 2.63 9.19 2.01
C SER A 110 3.14 7.80 2.37
N PHE A 111 3.58 7.65 3.62
CA PHE A 111 4.19 6.42 4.10
C PHE A 111 3.59 6.00 5.43
N THR A 112 3.50 4.69 5.64
CA THR A 112 3.25 4.08 6.95
C THR A 112 4.35 3.08 7.27
N TYR A 113 4.76 3.03 8.54
CA TYR A 113 5.73 2.06 9.02
C TYR A 113 5.01 0.74 9.34
N GLY A 114 4.78 -0.05 8.29
CA GLY A 114 3.85 -1.17 8.30
C GLY A 114 2.73 -1.00 7.28
N ASP A 115 1.99 -2.09 7.07
CA ASP A 115 0.71 -2.08 6.33
C ASP A 115 -0.27 -1.07 6.95
N LEU A 116 -1.02 -0.33 6.13
CA LEU A 116 -1.92 0.71 6.59
C LEU A 116 -2.95 0.19 7.60
N PHE A 117 -3.49 -1.02 7.39
CA PHE A 117 -4.54 -1.57 8.24
C PHE A 117 -4.08 -1.76 9.69
N PRO A 118 -3.04 -2.56 9.98
CA PRO A 118 -2.54 -2.69 11.34
C PRO A 118 -1.92 -1.39 11.84
N THR A 119 -1.30 -0.55 10.99
CA THR A 119 -0.78 0.74 11.44
C THR A 119 -1.88 1.61 12.04
N MET A 120 -3.08 1.64 11.44
CA MET A 120 -4.17 2.51 11.89
C MET A 120 -5.13 1.88 12.90
N ARG A 121 -5.12 0.55 13.05
CA ARG A 121 -6.12 -0.17 13.84
C ARG A 121 -5.56 -1.06 14.94
N HIS A 122 -4.30 -1.49 14.85
CA HIS A 122 -3.68 -2.25 15.92
C HIS A 122 -3.40 -1.30 17.09
N GLN A 123 -3.72 -1.73 18.30
CA GLN A 123 -3.49 -0.93 19.52
C GLN A 123 -2.29 -1.51 20.25
N ASP A 124 -1.20 -0.77 20.24
CA ASP A 124 -0.01 -0.98 21.04
C ASP A 124 0.70 0.35 21.30
N ASP A 125 1.77 0.31 22.09
CA ASP A 125 2.51 1.50 22.50
C ASP A 125 3.65 1.87 21.54
N LYS A 126 3.65 1.30 20.32
CA LYS A 126 4.71 1.57 19.36
C LYS A 126 4.60 3.01 18.84
N PRO A 127 5.71 3.78 18.82
CA PRO A 127 5.68 5.23 18.57
C PRO A 127 5.23 5.58 17.15
N TYR A 128 5.25 4.62 16.23
CA TYR A 128 4.83 4.79 14.84
C TYR A 128 3.38 4.38 14.56
N ARG A 129 2.64 3.88 15.56
CA ARG A 129 1.25 3.47 15.40
C ARG A 129 0.34 4.68 15.15
N GLY A 130 -0.62 4.54 14.24
CA GLY A 130 -1.61 5.56 13.90
C GLY A 130 -1.05 6.79 13.19
N LYS A 131 0.18 6.73 12.68
CA LYS A 131 0.88 7.86 12.05
C LYS A 131 1.08 7.66 10.55
N VAL A 132 1.13 8.78 9.85
CA VAL A 132 1.47 8.90 8.43
C VAL A 132 2.70 9.78 8.33
N TYR A 133 3.60 9.45 7.41
CA TYR A 133 4.88 10.13 7.24
C TYR A 133 5.02 10.68 5.83
N VAL A 134 5.75 11.78 5.69
CA VAL A 134 6.31 12.23 4.40
C VAL A 134 7.68 11.58 4.15
N LYS A 135 8.23 11.69 2.93
CA LYS A 135 9.49 11.03 2.52
C LYS A 135 10.64 11.21 3.54
N ASN A 136 10.89 12.43 4.02
CA ASN A 136 12.00 12.66 4.95
C ASN A 136 11.74 12.04 6.33
N GLU A 137 10.51 12.08 6.82
CA GLU A 137 10.16 11.55 8.14
C GLU A 137 10.24 10.02 8.17
N ILE A 138 9.82 9.32 7.10
CA ILE A 138 9.91 7.86 7.07
C ILE A 138 11.36 7.39 7.00
N LEU A 139 12.24 8.13 6.33
CA LEU A 139 13.66 7.79 6.28
C LEU A 139 14.33 7.97 7.64
N GLN A 140 14.00 9.04 8.37
CA GLN A 140 14.45 9.21 9.76
C GLN A 140 13.94 8.08 10.67
N LEU A 141 12.69 7.66 10.50
CA LEU A 141 12.13 6.56 11.26
C LEU A 141 12.83 5.23 10.95
N VAL A 142 13.24 5.02 9.71
CA VAL A 142 14.06 3.87 9.30
C VAL A 142 15.45 3.93 9.93
N ASP A 143 16.06 5.10 10.02
CA ASP A 143 17.37 5.25 10.69
C ASP A 143 17.28 4.92 12.19
N GLU A 144 16.13 5.20 12.83
CA GLU A 144 15.90 4.94 14.25
C GLU A 144 15.51 3.48 14.55
N PHE A 145 14.58 2.90 13.78
CA PHE A 145 13.98 1.58 14.07
C PHE A 145 14.42 0.48 13.12
N GLY A 146 15.15 0.81 12.06
CA GLY A 146 15.54 -0.12 10.98
C GLY A 146 14.40 -0.40 9.99
N TRP A 147 14.67 -1.27 9.03
CA TRP A 147 13.71 -1.71 8.02
C TRP A 147 12.87 -2.90 8.54
N PRO A 148 11.53 -2.82 8.56
CA PRO A 148 10.67 -3.97 8.90
C PRO A 148 10.96 -5.21 8.05
N GLN A 149 11.34 -5.00 6.79
CA GLN A 149 11.75 -6.05 5.85
C GLN A 149 12.99 -6.83 6.30
N ASP A 150 13.81 -6.25 7.20
CA ASP A 150 15.02 -6.87 7.72
C ASP A 150 14.77 -7.47 9.11
N TRP A 151 14.31 -6.65 10.07
CA TRP A 151 14.17 -7.08 11.47
C TRP A 151 12.89 -7.90 11.76
N ASN A 152 11.87 -7.82 10.89
CA ASN A 152 10.60 -8.55 11.06
C ASN A 152 10.09 -9.22 9.79
N LYS A 153 11.00 -9.70 8.94
CA LYS A 153 10.66 -10.35 7.66
C LYS A 153 9.64 -11.49 7.77
N ASP A 154 9.65 -12.21 8.89
CA ASP A 154 8.75 -13.32 9.17
C ASP A 154 7.51 -12.92 10.01
N GLY A 155 7.43 -11.66 10.43
CA GLY A 155 6.33 -11.05 11.19
C GLY A 155 6.14 -11.61 12.59
N ARG A 156 7.21 -12.10 13.24
CA ARG A 156 7.15 -12.60 14.62
C ARG A 156 7.10 -11.50 15.69
N HIS A 157 7.49 -10.27 15.34
CA HIS A 157 7.67 -9.14 16.26
C HIS A 157 6.60 -8.05 16.11
N GLY A 158 5.46 -8.41 15.52
CA GLY A 158 4.34 -7.50 15.25
C GLY A 158 3.91 -7.54 13.79
N PRO A 159 2.90 -6.73 13.44
CA PRO A 159 2.33 -6.73 12.09
C PRO A 159 3.19 -6.01 11.03
N GLU A 160 4.22 -5.27 11.43
CA GLU A 160 5.08 -4.52 10.51
C GLU A 160 6.03 -5.47 9.77
N ARG A 161 5.78 -5.73 8.49
CA ARG A 161 6.69 -6.56 7.66
C ARG A 161 7.37 -5.78 6.54
N TYR A 162 6.90 -4.56 6.30
CA TYR A 162 7.37 -3.68 5.24
C TYR A 162 6.96 -2.24 5.53
N ILE A 163 7.59 -1.28 4.85
CA ILE A 163 7.13 0.10 4.79
C ILE A 163 6.19 0.24 3.61
N GLU A 164 4.96 0.64 3.87
CA GLU A 164 3.95 0.84 2.84
C GLU A 164 3.98 2.30 2.36
N VAL A 165 3.80 2.47 1.06
CA VAL A 165 3.71 3.75 0.38
C VAL A 165 2.35 3.88 -0.25
N GLN A 166 1.65 4.97 0.06
CA GLN A 166 0.38 5.34 -0.52
C GLN A 166 0.63 6.43 -1.57
N VAL A 167 0.63 6.05 -2.85
CA VAL A 167 0.85 6.96 -3.98
C VAL A 167 -0.50 7.49 -4.48
N CYS A 168 -0.78 8.76 -4.25
CA CYS A 168 -2.04 9.41 -4.59
C CYS A 168 -1.95 10.19 -5.92
N ASP A 169 -1.18 9.69 -6.89
CA ASP A 169 -1.00 10.28 -8.21
C ASP A 169 -0.70 9.20 -9.28
N ASP A 170 -1.11 9.45 -10.53
CA ASP A 170 -0.93 8.51 -11.64
C ASP A 170 0.25 8.88 -12.56
N ARG A 171 0.82 10.09 -12.49
CA ARG A 171 1.78 10.59 -13.50
C ARG A 171 2.98 9.67 -13.65
N ALA A 172 3.61 9.29 -12.54
CA ALA A 172 4.74 8.37 -12.53
C ALA A 172 4.35 6.90 -12.80
N LEU A 173 3.07 6.55 -12.63
CA LEU A 173 2.55 5.19 -12.82
C LEU A 173 2.03 4.96 -14.24
N GLY A 174 1.82 6.02 -15.01
CA GLY A 174 1.25 6.01 -16.37
C GLY A 174 1.86 4.96 -17.32
N PRO A 175 3.19 4.77 -17.38
CA PRO A 175 3.80 3.74 -18.22
C PRO A 175 3.36 2.30 -17.88
N PHE A 176 2.88 2.06 -16.66
CA PHE A 176 2.49 0.74 -16.14
C PHE A 176 0.97 0.56 -16.06
N ILE A 177 0.22 1.66 -15.89
CA ILE A 177 -1.22 1.66 -15.98
C ILE A 177 -1.58 1.50 -17.47
N LYS A 178 -1.88 0.28 -17.91
CA LYS A 178 -2.44 0.07 -19.25
C LYS A 178 -3.67 0.96 -19.39
N SER A 179 -3.66 1.85 -20.39
CA SER A 179 -4.85 2.59 -20.79
C SER A 179 -5.97 1.58 -21.00
N GLN A 180 -6.98 1.60 -20.13
CA GLN A 180 -8.20 0.81 -20.32
C GLN A 180 -8.97 1.46 -21.47
N ILE A 181 -8.54 1.15 -22.71
CA ILE A 181 -9.37 1.30 -23.90
C ILE A 181 -9.79 -0.12 -24.26
N GLY A 182 -11.06 -0.40 -23.98
CA GLY A 182 -11.76 -1.65 -24.26
C GLY A 182 -13.18 -1.53 -23.73
#